data_AF-A0A2E2AX02-F1
#
_entry.id   AF-A0A2E2AX02-F1
#
_cell.length_a   1.000
_cell.length_b   1.000
_cell.length_c   1.000
_cell.angle_alpha   90.00
_cell.angle_beta   90.00
_cell.angle_gamma   90.00
#
_symmetry.space_group_name_H-M   'P 1'
#
loop_
_entity.id
_entity.type
_entity.pdbx_description
1 polymer ?
#
loop_
_entity_poly.entity_id
_entity_poly.type
_entity_poly.pdbx_seq_one_letter_code
_entity_poly.pdbx_strand_id
1 'polypeptide(L)'
;MVKLIRGATQMNTRKHAHNAGFTLVEILIVVVILGILSAIVIPQFTSASDTAKANALTTQLQTIRSQLELYRVQHNDTYPDLAGDDGWELLTKKTDASGTVDADGAFGPYLQKAPANSFGGASTISALTVGDDPSTTGTAGWAYDRTTGEIRGILSSDNADKVGMTEADGDIVLVTEQQGS
;
A
#
# COMPACT_ATOMS: atom_id res chain seq x y z
N MET A 1 -39.37 -58.65 65.56
CA MET A 1 -38.04 -58.24 65.08
C MET A 1 -38.20 -57.73 63.66
N VAL A 2 -37.84 -56.47 63.37
CA VAL A 2 -37.35 -55.97 62.06
C VAL A 2 -38.40 -55.89 60.92
N LYS A 3 -38.62 -54.81 60.14
CA LYS A 3 -37.98 -53.50 59.97
C LYS A 3 -38.85 -52.65 59.02
N LEU A 4 -39.04 -51.37 59.34
CA LEU A 4 -39.62 -50.35 58.45
C LEU A 4 -38.76 -50.20 57.18
N ILE A 5 -39.41 -50.03 56.02
CA ILE A 5 -38.79 -49.36 54.87
C ILE A 5 -39.72 -48.23 54.45
N ARG A 6 -39.45 -47.03 54.98
CA ARG A 6 -39.95 -45.78 54.41
C ARG A 6 -39.05 -45.46 53.21
N GLY A 7 -39.60 -45.52 52.00
CA GLY A 7 -38.94 -44.98 50.81
C GLY A 7 -38.89 -43.45 50.96
N ALA A 8 -37.71 -42.91 51.23
CA ALA A 8 -37.48 -41.48 51.21
C ALA A 8 -37.43 -41.03 49.74
N THR A 9 -38.43 -40.26 49.32
CA THR A 9 -38.39 -39.50 48.06
C THR A 9 -37.20 -38.54 48.13
N GLN A 10 -36.14 -38.81 47.36
CA GLN A 10 -35.03 -37.88 47.22
C GLN A 10 -35.52 -36.62 46.51
N MET A 11 -35.58 -35.53 47.26
CA MET A 11 -35.91 -34.21 46.75
C MET A 11 -34.66 -33.60 46.12
N ASN A 12 -34.56 -33.71 44.79
CA ASN A 12 -33.43 -33.19 44.02
C ASN A 12 -33.51 -31.65 43.95
N THR A 13 -32.93 -30.96 44.93
CA THR A 13 -32.81 -29.49 44.94
C THR A 13 -31.84 -29.04 43.86
N ARG A 14 -32.37 -28.60 42.71
CA ARG A 14 -31.59 -27.91 41.68
C ARG A 14 -31.02 -26.62 42.27
N LYS A 15 -29.70 -26.56 42.43
CA LYS A 15 -29.00 -25.30 42.76
C LYS A 15 -29.19 -24.36 41.56
N HIS A 16 -29.93 -23.28 41.74
CA HIS A 16 -29.99 -22.20 40.75
C HIS A 16 -28.58 -21.60 40.64
N ALA A 17 -27.93 -21.81 39.49
CA ALA A 17 -26.73 -21.06 39.14
C ALA A 17 -27.13 -19.58 39.05
N HIS A 18 -26.50 -18.74 39.86
CA HIS A 18 -26.73 -17.30 39.86
C HIS A 18 -26.09 -16.75 38.58
N ASN A 19 -26.88 -16.64 37.51
CA ASN A 19 -26.46 -15.96 36.29
C ASN A 19 -26.32 -14.47 36.63
N ALA A 20 -25.11 -14.04 36.97
CA ALA A 20 -24.77 -12.64 37.10
C ALA A 20 -24.83 -12.00 35.70
N GLY A 21 -25.86 -11.18 35.46
CA GLY A 21 -25.95 -10.36 34.25
C GLY A 21 -25.05 -9.12 34.37
N PHE A 22 -24.46 -8.70 33.26
CA PHE A 22 -23.74 -7.42 33.17
C PHE A 22 -24.70 -6.26 33.47
N THR A 23 -24.23 -5.28 34.24
CA THR A 23 -25.02 -4.08 34.52
C THR A 23 -24.90 -3.08 33.36
N LEU A 24 -25.97 -2.31 33.10
CA LEU A 24 -25.96 -1.26 32.07
C LEU A 24 -24.87 -0.21 32.33
N VAL A 25 -24.64 0.11 33.60
CA VAL A 25 -23.64 1.11 34.03
C VAL A 25 -22.22 0.63 33.71
N GLU A 26 -21.97 -0.67 33.82
CA GLU A 26 -20.67 -1.28 33.55
C GLU A 26 -20.32 -1.27 32.06
N ILE A 27 -21.30 -1.46 31.17
CA ILE A 27 -21.09 -1.25 29.73
C ILE A 27 -20.99 0.24 29.39
N LEU A 28 -21.75 1.11 30.07
CA LEU A 28 -21.73 2.56 29.83
C LEU A 28 -20.34 3.16 30.08
N ILE A 29 -19.71 2.87 31.23
CA ILE A 29 -18.39 3.42 31.54
C ILE A 29 -17.32 2.91 30.57
N VAL A 30 -17.42 1.65 30.13
CA VAL A 30 -16.48 1.06 29.17
C VAL A 30 -16.56 1.76 27.82
N VAL A 31 -17.75 1.98 27.27
CA VAL A 31 -17.87 2.66 25.97
C VAL A 31 -17.46 4.13 26.04
N VAL A 32 -17.64 4.78 27.19
CA VAL A 32 -17.16 6.17 27.42
C VAL A 32 -15.64 6.20 27.39
N ILE A 33 -14.96 5.32 28.12
CA ILE A 33 -13.49 5.25 28.13
C ILE A 33 -12.97 4.90 26.73
N LEU A 34 -13.57 3.90 26.07
CA LEU A 34 -13.20 3.55 24.69
C LEU A 34 -13.41 4.71 23.71
N GLY A 35 -14.47 5.50 23.89
CA GLY A 35 -14.71 6.70 23.08
C GLY A 35 -13.61 7.76 23.22
N ILE A 36 -13.20 8.05 24.46
CA ILE A 36 -12.14 9.02 24.74
C ILE A 36 -10.80 8.55 24.16
N LEU A 37 -10.44 7.28 24.36
CA LEU A 37 -9.20 6.71 23.82
C LEU A 37 -9.20 6.72 22.28
N SER A 38 -10.32 6.32 21.67
CA SER A 38 -10.44 6.24 20.21
C SER A 38 -10.27 7.61 19.55
N ALA A 39 -10.77 8.69 20.18
CA ALA A 39 -10.65 10.04 19.65
C ALA A 39 -9.20 10.52 19.48
N ILE A 40 -8.27 10.04 20.31
CA ILE A 40 -6.85 10.41 20.26
C ILE A 40 -6.07 9.45 19.35
N VAL A 41 -6.35 8.15 19.46
CA VAL A 41 -5.56 7.11 18.78
C VAL A 41 -5.78 7.12 17.26
N ILE A 42 -7.01 7.34 16.79
CA ILE A 42 -7.33 7.30 15.36
C ILE A 42 -6.53 8.32 14.53
N PRO A 43 -6.54 9.64 14.83
CA PRO A 43 -5.79 10.61 14.02
C PRO A 43 -4.27 10.38 14.08
N GLN A 44 -3.75 9.94 15.23
CA GLN A 44 -2.34 9.61 15.38
C GLN A 44 -1.94 8.41 14.50
N PHE A 45 -2.75 7.36 14.50
CA PHE A 45 -2.49 6.16 13.69
C PHE A 45 -2.57 6.46 12.19
N THR A 46 -3.56 7.25 11.75
CA THR A 46 -3.68 7.66 10.34
C THR A 46 -2.45 8.44 9.88
N SER A 47 -2.01 9.42 10.68
CA SER A 47 -0.83 10.24 10.35
C SER A 47 0.45 9.38 10.26
N ALA A 48 0.62 8.43 11.18
CA ALA A 48 1.73 7.48 11.15
C ALA A 48 1.67 6.56 9.92
N SER A 49 0.47 6.11 9.54
CA SER A 49 0.27 5.31 8.34
C SER A 49 0.63 6.07 7.06
N ASP A 50 0.23 7.34 6.95
CA ASP A 50 0.54 8.16 5.77
C ASP A 50 2.04 8.46 5.68
N THR A 51 2.70 8.74 6.80
CA THR A 51 4.16 8.88 6.86
C THR A 51 4.87 7.60 6.41
N ALA A 52 4.37 6.43 6.83
CA ALA A 52 4.93 5.14 6.40
C ALA A 52 4.79 4.92 4.88
N LYS A 53 3.67 5.34 4.27
CA LYS A 53 3.49 5.29 2.81
C LYS A 53 4.47 6.22 2.09
N ALA A 54 4.70 7.43 2.59
CA ALA A 54 5.69 8.36 2.01
C ALA A 54 7.11 7.79 2.03
N ASN A 55 7.51 7.20 3.16
CA ASN A 55 8.81 6.54 3.29
C ASN A 55 8.93 5.32 2.37
N ALA A 56 7.86 4.52 2.26
CA ALA A 56 7.81 3.38 1.35
C ALA A 56 7.94 3.83 -0.10
N LEU A 57 7.23 4.88 -0.52
CA LEU A 57 7.33 5.47 -1.86
C LEU A 57 8.76 5.91 -2.17
N THR A 58 9.39 6.65 -1.26
CA THR A 58 10.77 7.13 -1.42
C THR A 58 11.76 5.97 -1.57
N THR A 59 11.60 4.93 -0.73
CA THR A 59 12.43 3.71 -0.79
C THR A 59 12.23 2.95 -2.10
N GLN A 60 10.99 2.86 -2.57
CA GLN A 60 10.65 2.25 -3.86
C GLN A 60 11.30 3.01 -5.01
N LEU A 61 11.20 4.34 -5.03
CA LEU A 61 11.83 5.19 -6.05
C LEU A 61 13.35 4.99 -6.09
N GLN A 62 14.01 4.98 -4.94
CA GLN A 62 15.45 4.71 -4.85
C GLN A 62 15.82 3.33 -5.41
N THR A 63 15.01 2.31 -5.08
CA THR A 63 15.21 0.96 -5.59
C THR A 63 15.05 0.94 -7.12
N ILE A 64 13.98 1.53 -7.65
CA ILE A 64 13.71 1.54 -9.09
C ILE A 64 14.79 2.32 -9.83
N ARG A 65 15.18 3.51 -9.36
CA ARG A 65 16.27 4.32 -9.95
C ARG A 65 17.58 3.53 -10.03
N SER A 66 17.93 2.81 -8.97
CA SER A 66 19.13 1.95 -8.95
C SER A 66 19.04 0.82 -9.98
N GLN A 67 17.87 0.19 -10.13
CA GLN A 67 17.65 -0.84 -11.14
C GLN A 67 17.63 -0.31 -12.58
N LEU A 68 17.08 0.89 -12.80
CA LEU A 68 17.10 1.57 -14.10
C LEU A 68 18.54 1.89 -14.52
N GLU A 69 19.37 2.35 -13.59
CA GLU A 69 20.78 2.60 -13.87
C GLU A 69 21.54 1.31 -14.17
N LEU A 70 21.28 0.23 -13.42
CA LEU A 70 21.85 -1.08 -13.72
C LEU A 70 21.44 -1.59 -15.11
N TYR A 71 20.16 -1.42 -15.47
CA TYR A 71 19.68 -1.76 -16.81
C TYR A 71 20.43 -0.97 -17.89
N ARG A 72 20.57 0.35 -17.70
CA ARG A 72 21.24 1.24 -18.64
C ARG A 72 22.68 0.80 -18.92
N VAL A 73 23.44 0.45 -17.88
CA VAL A 73 24.82 -0.03 -18.01
C VAL A 73 24.90 -1.35 -18.80
N GLN A 74 23.90 -2.23 -18.66
CA GLN A 74 23.87 -3.52 -19.34
C GLN A 74 23.34 -3.45 -20.79
N HIS A 75 22.64 -2.38 -21.15
CA HIS A 75 21.99 -2.21 -22.45
C HIS A 75 22.52 -0.99 -23.22
N ASN A 76 23.84 -0.89 -23.36
CA ASN A 76 24.50 0.11 -24.20
C ASN A 76 24.06 1.56 -23.89
N ASP A 77 24.06 1.94 -22.60
CA ASP A 77 23.70 3.28 -22.13
C ASP A 77 22.26 3.72 -22.47
N THR A 78 21.37 2.75 -22.71
CA THR A 78 19.97 2.99 -23.06
C THR A 78 19.06 2.60 -21.91
N TYR A 79 18.20 3.52 -21.47
CA TYR A 79 17.17 3.24 -20.47
C TYR A 79 16.04 2.38 -21.05
N PRO A 80 15.35 1.56 -20.23
CA PRO A 80 14.28 0.71 -20.73
C PRO A 80 13.08 1.54 -21.19
N ASP A 81 12.41 1.11 -22.24
CA ASP A 81 11.17 1.72 -22.69
C ASP A 81 9.98 1.09 -21.95
N LEU A 82 9.44 1.83 -20.98
CA LEU A 82 8.35 1.35 -20.12
C LEU A 82 6.96 1.78 -20.65
N ALA A 83 6.86 2.25 -21.90
CA ALA A 83 5.63 2.80 -22.50
C ALA A 83 4.58 1.76 -22.96
N GLY A 84 4.77 0.48 -22.67
CA GLY A 84 3.84 -0.60 -23.05
C GLY A 84 2.74 -0.89 -22.02
N ASP A 85 1.74 -1.67 -22.43
CA ASP A 85 0.62 -2.15 -21.57
C ASP A 85 1.11 -2.82 -20.28
N ASP A 86 2.30 -3.42 -20.33
CA ASP A 86 2.96 -4.11 -19.23
C ASP A 86 4.36 -3.51 -19.01
N GLY A 87 4.40 -2.20 -18.75
CA GLY A 87 5.62 -1.38 -18.73
C GLY A 87 6.75 -1.88 -17.82
N TRP A 88 6.52 -2.81 -16.90
CA TRP A 88 7.56 -3.39 -16.03
C TRP A 88 8.25 -4.63 -16.60
N GLU A 89 7.85 -5.17 -17.75
CA GLU A 89 8.39 -6.43 -18.27
C GLU A 89 9.90 -6.40 -18.47
N LEU A 90 10.44 -5.29 -18.96
CA LEU A 90 11.87 -5.10 -19.17
C LEU A 90 12.69 -5.12 -17.87
N LEU A 91 12.04 -4.85 -16.73
CA LEU A 91 12.67 -4.89 -15.41
C LEU A 91 12.35 -6.17 -14.64
N THR A 92 11.23 -6.82 -14.93
CA THR A 92 10.74 -8.00 -14.18
C THR A 92 11.06 -9.33 -14.84
N LYS A 93 11.39 -9.32 -16.13
CA LYS A 93 11.82 -10.49 -16.89
C LYS A 93 13.30 -10.35 -17.26
N LYS A 94 13.84 -11.43 -17.81
CA LYS A 94 15.18 -11.41 -18.41
C LYS A 94 15.15 -10.77 -19.78
N THR A 95 16.27 -10.17 -20.17
CA THR A 95 16.44 -9.50 -21.46
C THR A 95 17.75 -9.91 -22.12
N ASP A 96 17.78 -9.78 -23.45
CA ASP A 96 19.01 -9.83 -24.23
C ASP A 96 19.76 -8.48 -24.22
N ALA A 97 20.92 -8.41 -24.87
CA ALA A 97 21.73 -7.18 -24.93
C ALA A 97 21.05 -6.00 -25.66
N SER A 98 20.00 -6.27 -26.45
CA SER A 98 19.23 -5.26 -27.17
C SER A 98 18.00 -4.78 -26.41
N GLY A 99 17.73 -5.33 -25.23
CA GLY A 99 16.57 -4.96 -24.40
C GLY A 99 15.29 -5.68 -24.79
N THR A 100 15.38 -6.77 -25.55
CA THR A 100 14.22 -7.62 -25.87
C THR A 100 14.00 -8.62 -24.74
N VAL A 101 12.76 -8.83 -24.31
CA VAL A 101 12.41 -9.84 -23.32
C VAL A 101 12.70 -11.23 -23.88
N ASP A 102 13.57 -11.96 -23.19
CA ASP A 102 13.98 -13.32 -23.54
C ASP A 102 14.11 -14.17 -22.27
N ALA A 103 13.49 -15.34 -22.24
CA ALA A 103 13.54 -16.25 -21.09
C ALA A 103 14.97 -16.76 -20.82
N ASP A 104 15.77 -16.89 -21.89
CA ASP A 104 17.17 -17.32 -21.84
C ASP A 104 18.15 -16.12 -21.84
N GLY A 105 17.61 -14.91 -21.72
CA GLY A 105 18.38 -13.66 -21.69
C GLY A 105 19.46 -13.65 -20.61
N ALA A 106 20.58 -12.98 -20.94
CA ALA A 106 21.75 -12.90 -20.05
C ALA A 106 21.59 -11.84 -18.94
N PHE A 107 20.66 -10.90 -19.10
CA PHE A 107 20.49 -9.75 -18.23
C PHE A 107 19.13 -9.78 -17.50
N GLY A 108 19.08 -9.16 -16.32
CA GLY A 108 17.89 -9.17 -15.45
C GLY A 108 17.60 -10.53 -14.78
N PRO A 109 16.43 -10.68 -14.11
CA PRO A 109 15.47 -9.62 -13.82
C PRO A 109 16.02 -8.63 -12.78
N TYR A 110 15.71 -7.36 -12.96
CA TYR A 110 16.18 -6.27 -12.10
C TYR A 110 15.23 -6.04 -10.91
N LEU A 111 13.94 -6.31 -11.11
CA LEU A 111 12.89 -6.26 -10.10
C LEU A 111 12.23 -7.63 -9.98
N GLN A 112 11.88 -8.02 -8.75
CA GLN A 112 11.18 -9.28 -8.49
C GLN A 112 9.68 -9.20 -8.79
N LYS A 113 9.10 -7.99 -8.74
CA LYS A 113 7.70 -7.71 -9.06
C LYS A 113 7.52 -6.24 -9.43
N ALA A 114 6.46 -5.94 -10.17
CA ALA A 114 6.04 -4.57 -10.43
C ALA A 114 5.77 -3.85 -9.10
N PRO A 115 6.44 -2.71 -8.82
CA PRO A 115 6.22 -1.94 -7.62
C PRO A 115 4.84 -1.28 -7.67
N ALA A 116 4.04 -1.47 -6.62
CA ALA A 116 2.79 -0.76 -6.44
C ALA A 116 3.07 0.54 -5.70
N ASN A 117 2.52 1.65 -6.20
CA ASN A 117 2.60 2.94 -5.52
C ASN A 117 1.88 2.84 -4.16
N SER A 118 2.57 3.28 -3.10
CA SER A 118 2.06 3.26 -1.72
C SER A 118 0.83 4.16 -1.53
N PHE A 119 0.62 5.13 -2.43
CA PHE A 119 -0.58 5.96 -2.54
C PHE A 119 -1.38 5.50 -3.77
N GLY A 120 -2.54 4.87 -3.54
CA GLY A 120 -3.44 4.40 -4.62
C GLY A 120 -3.23 2.95 -5.07
N GLY A 121 -2.08 2.33 -4.78
CA GLY A 121 -1.84 0.90 -5.05
C GLY A 121 -1.64 0.56 -6.54
N ALA A 122 -1.65 1.55 -7.42
CA ALA A 122 -1.44 1.36 -8.85
C ALA A 122 0.03 1.01 -9.14
N SER A 123 0.23 0.01 -9.99
CA SER A 123 1.56 -0.33 -10.52
C SER A 123 1.74 0.16 -11.96
N THR A 124 0.71 0.71 -12.61
CA THR A 124 0.78 1.18 -13.99
C THR A 124 1.72 2.38 -14.14
N ILE A 125 2.39 2.46 -15.28
CA ILE A 125 3.33 3.53 -15.62
C ILE A 125 2.64 4.45 -16.63
N SER A 126 2.75 5.76 -16.40
CA SER A 126 2.55 6.78 -17.41
C SER A 126 3.92 7.09 -18.02
N ALA A 127 4.13 6.70 -19.26
CA ALA A 127 5.32 7.09 -19.99
C ALA A 127 5.17 8.55 -20.42
N LEU A 128 6.00 9.40 -19.83
CA LEU A 128 6.14 10.79 -20.24
C LEU A 128 7.15 10.84 -21.39
N THR A 129 6.73 11.32 -22.55
CA THR A 129 7.68 11.88 -23.51
C THR A 129 8.07 13.28 -23.05
N VAL A 130 9.27 13.76 -23.41
CA VAL A 130 9.75 15.09 -23.02
C VAL A 130 8.71 16.15 -23.41
N GLY A 131 8.10 16.79 -22.41
CA GLY A 131 7.07 17.82 -22.59
C GLY A 131 5.62 17.37 -22.41
N ASP A 132 5.36 16.08 -22.18
CA ASP A 132 4.05 15.58 -21.79
C ASP A 132 3.76 15.93 -20.33
N ASP A 133 2.54 16.40 -20.07
CA ASP A 133 2.07 16.68 -18.72
C ASP A 133 1.80 15.34 -17.98
N PRO A 134 2.59 15.01 -16.94
CA PRO A 134 2.41 13.80 -16.15
C PRO A 134 1.04 13.71 -15.47
N SER A 135 0.30 14.81 -15.40
CA SER A 135 -1.01 14.90 -14.75
C SER A 135 -2.17 14.26 -15.54
N THR A 136 -1.97 13.93 -16.83
CA THR A 136 -3.06 13.46 -17.71
C THR A 136 -3.41 11.98 -17.57
N THR A 137 -2.69 11.22 -16.73
CA THR A 137 -2.89 9.77 -16.62
C THR A 137 -3.55 9.40 -15.29
N GLY A 138 -4.87 9.64 -15.19
CA GLY A 138 -5.69 9.50 -13.97
C GLY A 138 -5.79 8.10 -13.34
N THR A 139 -4.90 7.17 -13.65
CA THR A 139 -4.86 5.82 -13.05
C THR A 139 -3.43 5.25 -12.94
N ALA A 140 -2.40 5.98 -13.41
CA ALA A 140 -1.02 5.53 -13.29
C ALA A 140 -0.47 5.74 -11.87
N GLY A 141 0.34 4.78 -11.39
CA GLY A 141 1.06 4.90 -10.14
C GLY A 141 2.40 5.61 -10.29
N TRP A 142 3.00 5.55 -11.47
CA TRP A 142 4.37 6.03 -11.72
C TRP A 142 4.42 6.88 -12.98
N ALA A 143 5.16 7.98 -12.94
CA ALA A 143 5.53 8.77 -14.11
C ALA A 143 6.99 8.46 -14.46
N TYR A 144 7.25 8.15 -15.72
CA TYR A 144 8.59 7.76 -16.18
C TYR A 144 8.97 8.43 -17.50
N ASP A 145 10.15 9.02 -17.57
CA ASP A 145 10.74 9.57 -18.79
C ASP A 145 11.91 8.69 -19.26
N ARG A 146 11.73 8.02 -20.41
CA ARG A 146 12.74 7.14 -21.02
C ARG A 146 13.99 7.87 -21.51
N THR A 147 13.91 9.18 -21.72
CA THR A 147 15.03 9.99 -22.23
C THR A 147 16.02 10.29 -21.13
N THR A 148 15.50 10.65 -19.96
CA THR A 148 16.28 11.05 -18.79
C THR A 148 16.49 9.89 -17.81
N GLY A 149 15.65 8.85 -17.86
CA GLY A 149 15.58 7.80 -16.85
C GLY A 149 14.89 8.27 -15.56
N GLU A 150 14.31 9.47 -15.56
CA GLU A 150 13.64 10.02 -14.38
C GLU A 150 12.35 9.25 -14.11
N ILE A 151 12.20 8.79 -12.86
CA ILE A 151 10.97 8.18 -12.37
C ILE A 151 10.47 8.93 -11.14
N ARG A 152 9.15 9.15 -11.12
CA ARG A 152 8.42 9.84 -10.06
C ARG A 152 7.17 9.07 -9.66
N GLY A 153 6.77 9.20 -8.40
CA GLY A 153 5.48 8.70 -7.91
C GLY A 153 4.35 9.65 -8.30
N ILE A 154 3.22 9.13 -8.74
CA ILE A 154 2.02 9.94 -9.01
C ILE A 154 1.15 9.98 -7.75
N LEU A 155 0.79 11.17 -7.28
CA LEU A 155 -0.05 11.37 -6.09
C LEU A 155 -1.15 12.42 -6.36
N SER A 156 -2.22 12.39 -5.56
CA SER A 156 -3.15 13.52 -5.50
C SER A 156 -2.57 14.64 -4.63
N SER A 157 -2.96 15.88 -4.92
CA SER A 157 -2.60 17.06 -4.10
C SER A 157 -2.90 16.83 -2.61
N ASP A 158 -4.07 16.29 -2.30
CA ASP A 158 -4.49 16.02 -0.91
C ASP A 158 -3.56 15.05 -0.19
N ASN A 159 -3.05 14.03 -0.90
CA ASN A 159 -2.15 13.06 -0.29
C ASN A 159 -0.75 13.65 -0.12
N ALA A 160 -0.27 14.42 -1.11
CA ALA A 160 0.99 15.12 -1.03
C ALA A 160 1.01 16.13 0.13
N ASP A 161 -0.06 16.90 0.31
CA ASP A 161 -0.20 17.87 1.40
C ASP A 161 -0.19 17.21 2.79
N LYS A 162 -0.84 16.05 2.94
CA LYS A 162 -0.85 15.30 4.22
C LYS A 162 0.53 14.86 4.68
N VAL A 163 1.43 14.57 3.74
CA VAL A 163 2.79 14.09 4.04
C VAL A 163 3.87 15.14 3.77
N GLY A 164 3.48 16.35 3.35
CA GLY A 164 4.39 17.45 3.04
C GLY A 164 5.33 17.18 1.86
N MET A 165 4.94 16.33 0.91
CA MET A 165 5.71 16.08 -0.31
C MET A 165 5.34 17.09 -1.39
N THR A 166 6.32 17.55 -2.15
CA THR A 166 6.10 18.53 -3.22
C THR A 166 6.78 18.10 -4.53
N GLU A 167 6.33 18.63 -5.66
CA GLU A 167 6.96 18.35 -6.96
C GLU A 167 8.40 18.89 -7.06
N ALA A 168 8.75 19.87 -6.21
CA ALA A 168 10.08 20.46 -6.13
C ALA A 168 11.12 19.47 -5.61
N ASP A 169 10.69 18.47 -4.83
CA ASP A 169 11.57 17.42 -4.30
C ASP A 169 12.02 16.43 -5.39
N GLY A 170 11.39 16.47 -6.58
CA GLY A 170 11.74 15.62 -7.72
C GLY A 170 11.31 14.15 -7.59
N ASP A 171 10.66 13.79 -6.49
CA ASP A 171 10.21 12.42 -6.24
C ASP A 171 8.77 12.15 -6.68
N ILE A 172 7.95 13.20 -6.82
CA ILE A 172 6.53 13.06 -7.13
C ILE A 172 6.06 13.95 -8.28
N VAL A 173 4.91 13.60 -8.82
CA VAL A 173 4.07 14.46 -9.65
C VAL A 173 2.64 14.42 -9.10
N LEU A 174 1.98 15.58 -9.11
CA LEU A 174 0.59 15.73 -8.75
C LEU A 174 -0.32 15.54 -9.98
N VAL A 175 -1.38 14.75 -9.80
CA VAL A 175 -2.48 14.71 -10.77
C VAL A 175 -3.33 15.94 -10.56
N THR A 176 -3.53 16.74 -11.60
CA THR A 176 -4.59 17.75 -11.63
C THR A 176 -5.90 17.00 -11.81
N GLU A 177 -6.77 17.08 -10.80
CA GLU A 177 -8.12 16.55 -10.90
C GLU A 177 -8.80 17.26 -12.08
N GLN A 178 -9.05 16.53 -13.17
CA GLN A 178 -9.88 17.01 -14.28
C GLN A 178 -11.23 17.39 -13.68
N GLN A 179 -11.46 18.70 -13.53
CA GLN A 179 -12.74 19.26 -13.14
C GLN A 179 -13.79 18.64 -14.07
N GLY A 180 -14.66 17.79 -13.51
CA GLY A 180 -15.73 17.15 -14.26
C GLY A 180 -16.57 18.18 -15.01
N SER A 181 -16.83 17.89 -16.29
CA SER A 181 -17.84 18.58 -17.09
C SER A 181 -19.25 18.19 -16.66
#